data_AF-A0A9C5ZIH8-F1
#
_entry.id   AF-A0A9C5ZIH8-F1
#
_cell.length_a   1.000
_cell.length_b   1.000
_cell.length_c   1.000
_cell.angle_alpha   90.00
_cell.angle_beta   90.00
_cell.angle_gamma   90.00
#
_symmetry.space_group_name_H-M   'P 1'
#
loop_
_entity.id
_entity.type
_entity.pdbx_description
1 polymer ?
#
loop_
_entity_poly.entity_id
_entity_poly.type
_entity_poly.pdbx_seq_one_letter_code
_entity_poly.pdbx_strand_id
1 'polypeptide(L)'
;MDEVILGMDFMAKHGLVLDMKRQVLQYANVTLPLTVGYDRQAEVLQVVVQRQQKIPPNSEAIVWAAATEELRLNKTWVVELNKEYTKDNIIIGKAVVSPVNNLIPVRLLNPTNVTTKIHKGDIIAQCQKAEYVVDHQAETPKTRPTVSPEAEILIIGWTSNLDEQQKKYAKKFLVENWSIFADGTNLNGRTNAVKHIINTVGADPIRQRPRRIPLAKRRKVADLIKDMQEQKVIEPSNSP
;
A
#
# COMPACT_ATOMS: atom_id res chain seq x y z
N MET A 1 -17.25 17.82 4.52
CA MET A 1 -17.03 17.58 3.09
C MET A 1 -18.11 18.38 2.39
N ASP A 2 -17.74 19.27 1.48
CA ASP A 2 -18.74 20.00 0.70
C ASP A 2 -19.35 19.05 -0.31
N GLU A 3 -20.68 19.00 -0.35
CA GLU A 3 -21.42 18.20 -1.32
C GLU A 3 -21.32 18.88 -2.69
N VAL A 4 -20.91 18.13 -3.71
CA VAL A 4 -20.73 18.64 -5.08
C VAL A 4 -21.70 17.93 -6.01
N ILE A 5 -22.38 18.71 -6.85
CA ILE A 5 -23.25 18.20 -7.91
C ILE A 5 -22.45 18.16 -9.21
N LEU A 6 -22.39 16.99 -9.85
CA LEU A 6 -21.75 16.80 -11.15
C LEU A 6 -22.73 17.07 -12.28
N GLY A 7 -22.46 18.11 -13.08
CA GLY A 7 -23.22 18.43 -14.29
C GLY A 7 -22.95 17.46 -15.44
N MET A 8 -23.96 17.29 -16.31
CA MET A 8 -23.85 16.45 -17.51
C MET A 8 -22.77 16.93 -18.49
N ASP A 9 -22.59 18.25 -18.57
CA ASP A 9 -21.55 18.91 -19.35
C ASP A 9 -20.14 18.57 -18.84
N PHE A 10 -19.94 18.60 -17.52
CA PHE A 10 -18.69 18.19 -16.89
C PHE A 10 -18.41 16.71 -17.14
N MET A 11 -19.40 15.85 -16.94
CA MET A 11 -19.27 14.41 -17.18
C MET A 11 -18.88 14.11 -18.63
N ALA A 12 -19.55 14.75 -19.60
CA ALA A 12 -19.23 14.61 -21.02
C ALA A 12 -17.82 15.12 -21.34
N LYS A 13 -17.45 16.30 -20.84
CA LYS A 13 -16.13 16.91 -21.06
C LYS A 13 -14.98 16.05 -20.56
N HIS A 14 -15.18 15.36 -19.44
CA HIS A 14 -14.16 14.57 -18.77
C HIS A 14 -14.28 13.05 -19.02
N GLY A 15 -15.22 12.62 -19.85
CA GLY A 15 -15.38 11.20 -20.21
C GLY A 15 -15.87 10.32 -19.07
N LEU A 16 -16.68 10.88 -18.16
CA LEU A 16 -17.35 10.10 -17.13
C LEU A 16 -18.55 9.36 -17.73
N VAL A 17 -18.68 8.07 -17.44
CA VAL A 17 -19.77 7.22 -17.94
C VAL A 17 -20.64 6.76 -16.77
N LEU A 18 -21.90 7.19 -16.76
CA LEU A 18 -22.88 6.81 -15.75
C LEU A 18 -23.68 5.60 -16.24
N ASP A 19 -23.44 4.42 -15.65
CA ASP A 19 -24.22 3.21 -15.89
C ASP A 19 -25.28 3.03 -14.78
N MET A 20 -26.49 3.50 -15.08
CA MET A 20 -27.62 3.42 -14.17
C MET A 20 -28.13 1.98 -13.96
N LYS A 21 -27.88 1.05 -14.89
CA LYS A 21 -28.30 -0.34 -14.73
C LYS A 21 -27.41 -1.06 -13.73
N ARG A 22 -26.10 -0.83 -13.79
CA ARG A 22 -25.13 -1.37 -12.84
C ARG A 22 -24.97 -0.52 -11.58
N GLN A 23 -25.54 0.69 -11.56
CA GLN A 23 -25.37 1.68 -10.50
C GLN A 23 -23.90 2.02 -10.29
N VAL A 24 -23.17 2.36 -11.36
CA VAL A 24 -21.76 2.74 -11.29
C VAL A 24 -21.46 3.98 -12.13
N LEU A 25 -20.46 4.75 -11.69
CA LEU A 25 -19.83 5.84 -12.41
C LEU A 25 -18.42 5.41 -12.81
N GLN A 26 -18.13 5.36 -14.10
CA GLN A 26 -16.82 5.00 -14.62
C GLN A 26 -16.03 6.25 -15.03
N TYR A 27 -14.76 6.28 -14.68
CA TYR A 27 -13.80 7.29 -15.12
C TYR A 27 -12.44 6.64 -15.33
N ALA A 28 -11.92 6.70 -16.55
CA ALA A 28 -10.70 6.01 -16.96
C ALA A 28 -10.76 4.51 -16.61
N ASN A 29 -9.86 4.05 -15.74
CA ASN A 29 -9.75 2.67 -15.27
C ASN A 29 -10.40 2.47 -13.88
N VAL A 30 -11.12 3.47 -13.36
CA VAL A 30 -11.79 3.44 -12.06
C VAL A 30 -13.30 3.28 -12.27
N THR A 31 -13.89 2.34 -11.53
CA THR A 31 -15.35 2.17 -11.43
C THR A 31 -15.77 2.51 -10.02
N LEU A 32 -16.59 3.55 -9.86
CA LEU A 32 -17.13 4.01 -8.59
C LEU A 32 -18.58 3.50 -8.47
N PRO A 33 -18.96 2.81 -7.39
CA PRO A 33 -20.36 2.47 -7.15
C PRO A 33 -21.17 3.74 -6.84
N LEU A 34 -22.36 3.84 -7.41
CA LEU A 34 -23.36 4.83 -7.02
C LEU A 34 -24.07 4.30 -5.77
N THR A 35 -23.74 4.84 -4.61
CA THR A 35 -24.46 4.52 -3.38
C THR A 35 -25.73 5.37 -3.29
N VAL A 36 -26.87 4.70 -3.22
CA VAL A 36 -28.15 5.36 -2.97
C VAL A 36 -28.38 5.42 -1.46
N GLY A 37 -28.18 6.59 -0.86
CA GLY A 37 -28.48 6.87 0.55
C GLY A 37 -27.30 7.51 1.28
N TYR A 38 -27.48 8.77 1.67
CA TYR A 38 -26.47 9.60 2.35
C TYR A 38 -26.21 9.21 3.82
N ASP A 39 -26.77 8.10 4.33
CA ASP A 39 -26.73 7.83 5.77
C ASP A 39 -26.88 6.34 6.13
N ARG A 40 -26.23 5.45 5.37
CA ARG A 40 -26.10 4.05 5.82
C ARG A 40 -24.86 3.92 6.69
N GLN A 41 -25.05 3.85 8.00
CA GLN A 41 -24.01 3.32 8.88
C GLN A 41 -23.68 1.91 8.38
N ALA A 42 -22.42 1.71 7.95
CA ALA A 42 -21.97 0.40 7.55
C ALA A 42 -22.15 -0.55 8.74
N GLU A 43 -22.84 -1.67 8.52
CA GLU A 43 -23.00 -2.71 9.51
C GLU A 43 -21.61 -3.32 9.78
N VAL A 44 -21.05 -2.97 10.95
CA VAL A 44 -19.74 -3.44 11.40
C VAL A 44 -19.95 -4.55 12.40
N LEU A 45 -19.47 -5.75 12.06
CA LEU A 45 -19.54 -6.91 12.93
C LEU A 45 -18.17 -7.17 13.55
N GLN A 46 -18.14 -7.60 14.80
CA GLN A 46 -16.89 -8.01 15.45
C GLN A 46 -16.52 -9.42 15.02
N VAL A 47 -15.22 -9.68 14.85
CA VAL A 47 -14.67 -10.96 14.40
C VAL A 47 -13.97 -11.63 15.58
N VAL A 48 -14.56 -12.73 16.04
CA VAL A 48 -14.23 -13.45 17.27
C VAL A 48 -13.55 -14.76 16.98
N VAL A 49 -12.39 -14.99 17.59
CA VAL A 49 -11.58 -16.19 17.41
C VAL A 49 -12.30 -17.43 17.93
N GLN A 50 -12.41 -18.46 17.08
CA GLN A 50 -13.13 -19.69 17.42
C GLN A 50 -12.26 -20.73 18.13
N ARG A 51 -10.94 -20.67 17.92
CA ARG A 51 -9.98 -21.61 18.51
C ARG A 51 -8.68 -20.91 18.87
N GLN A 52 -8.15 -21.27 20.04
CA GLN A 52 -6.85 -20.79 20.50
C GLN A 52 -5.72 -21.24 19.57
N GLN A 53 -4.79 -20.33 19.26
CA GLN A 53 -3.62 -20.58 18.42
C GLN A 53 -2.39 -19.84 18.94
N LYS A 54 -1.21 -20.45 18.79
CA LYS A 54 0.08 -19.80 19.04
C LYS A 54 0.68 -19.37 17.69
N ILE A 55 1.10 -18.12 17.60
CA ILE A 55 1.75 -17.53 16.43
C ILE A 55 3.24 -17.42 16.76
N PRO A 56 4.12 -18.23 16.13
CA PRO A 56 5.56 -18.18 16.37
C PRO A 56 6.17 -16.79 16.12
N PRO A 57 7.38 -16.52 16.62
CA PRO A 57 8.13 -15.31 16.29
C PRO A 57 8.35 -15.16 14.78
N ASN A 58 8.40 -13.92 14.30
CA ASN A 58 8.70 -13.57 12.91
C ASN A 58 7.94 -14.44 11.87
N SER A 59 6.66 -14.69 12.13
CA SER A 59 5.86 -15.61 11.34
C SER A 59 4.47 -15.07 11.04
N GLU A 60 3.87 -15.63 10.00
CA GLU A 60 2.50 -15.36 9.60
C GLU A 60 1.64 -16.60 9.87
N ALA A 61 0.36 -16.40 10.24
CA ALA A 61 -0.61 -17.47 10.27
C ALA A 61 -2.02 -16.99 9.93
N ILE A 62 -2.87 -17.94 9.52
CA ILE A 62 -4.31 -17.72 9.38
C ILE A 62 -5.00 -18.25 10.64
N VAL A 63 -5.77 -17.40 11.30
CA VAL A 63 -6.64 -17.76 12.42
C VAL A 63 -8.08 -17.76 11.93
N TRP A 64 -8.80 -18.83 12.24
CA TRP A 64 -10.23 -18.95 11.92
C TRP A 64 -11.07 -18.30 13.02
N ALA A 65 -11.88 -17.33 12.60
CA ALA A 65 -12.78 -16.58 13.46
C ALA A 65 -14.22 -16.65 12.91
N ALA A 66 -15.20 -16.17 13.67
CA ALA A 66 -16.57 -15.99 13.22
C ALA A 66 -17.03 -14.59 13.57
N ALA A 67 -18.00 -14.05 12.83
CA ALA A 67 -18.62 -12.79 13.20
C ALA A 67 -19.56 -12.98 14.40
N THR A 68 -19.86 -11.89 15.11
CA THR A 68 -20.87 -11.86 16.18
C THR A 68 -22.27 -12.20 15.70
N GLU A 69 -22.53 -12.00 14.41
CA GLU A 69 -23.80 -12.31 13.76
C GLU A 69 -23.58 -13.27 12.58
N GLU A 70 -24.65 -13.95 12.17
CA GLU A 70 -24.57 -14.91 11.07
C GLU A 70 -24.34 -14.20 9.73
N LEU A 71 -23.24 -14.55 9.08
CA LEU A 71 -22.88 -14.00 7.79
C LEU A 71 -23.67 -14.73 6.71
N ARG A 72 -24.36 -13.98 5.84
CA ARG A 72 -25.00 -14.59 4.67
C ARG A 72 -23.93 -15.20 3.76
N LEU A 73 -24.09 -16.48 3.45
CA LEU A 73 -23.28 -17.22 2.50
C LEU A 73 -23.26 -16.51 1.13
N ASN A 74 -22.16 -16.66 0.39
CA ASN A 74 -21.94 -16.06 -0.94
C ASN A 74 -21.83 -14.52 -0.97
N LYS A 75 -21.51 -13.89 0.16
CA LYS A 75 -21.18 -12.46 0.21
C LYS A 75 -19.71 -12.25 0.50
N THR A 76 -19.15 -11.21 -0.11
CA THR A 76 -17.80 -10.74 0.13
C THR A 76 -17.80 -9.75 1.29
N TRP A 77 -16.80 -9.86 2.17
CA TRP A 77 -16.62 -9.03 3.34
C TRP A 77 -15.21 -8.44 3.33
N VAL A 78 -15.08 -7.23 3.88
CA VAL A 78 -13.79 -6.61 4.17
C VAL A 78 -13.52 -6.81 5.65
N VAL A 79 -12.40 -7.44 5.97
CA VAL A 79 -11.91 -7.65 7.34
C VAL A 79 -10.75 -6.70 7.59
N GLU A 80 -10.77 -6.03 8.74
CA GLU A 80 -9.71 -5.12 9.17
C GLU A 80 -9.53 -5.17 10.68
N LEU A 81 -8.41 -4.63 11.15
CA LEU A 81 -8.10 -4.55 12.58
C LEU A 81 -9.22 -3.82 13.33
N ASN A 82 -9.71 -4.43 14.42
CA ASN A 82 -10.59 -3.72 15.34
C ASN A 82 -9.76 -2.69 16.12
N LYS A 83 -10.18 -1.43 16.14
CA LYS A 83 -9.48 -0.35 16.86
C LYS A 83 -9.36 -0.59 18.36
N GLU A 84 -10.25 -1.41 18.92
CA GLU A 84 -10.26 -1.80 20.33
C GLU A 84 -9.36 -3.01 20.62
N TYR A 85 -8.75 -3.62 19.61
CA TYR A 85 -7.84 -4.75 19.80
C TYR A 85 -6.54 -4.29 20.44
N THR A 86 -6.29 -4.76 21.66
CA THR A 86 -5.24 -4.25 22.55
C THR A 86 -3.90 -5.01 22.46
N LYS A 87 -3.78 -6.04 21.62
CA LYS A 87 -2.50 -6.75 21.42
C LYS A 87 -1.70 -6.09 20.31
N ASP A 88 -1.03 -4.98 20.63
CA ASP A 88 -0.24 -4.15 19.72
C ASP A 88 0.88 -4.90 18.97
N ASN A 89 1.27 -6.07 19.46
CA ASN A 89 2.39 -6.85 18.93
C ASN A 89 2.01 -7.77 17.76
N ILE A 90 0.73 -7.82 17.37
CA ILE A 90 0.26 -8.62 16.24
C ILE A 90 -0.37 -7.70 15.21
N ILE A 91 0.10 -7.82 13.99
CA ILE A 91 -0.44 -7.08 12.85
C ILE A 91 -1.52 -7.94 12.21
N ILE A 92 -2.68 -7.35 11.98
CA ILE A 92 -3.79 -8.01 11.27
C ILE A 92 -3.85 -7.46 9.85
N GLY A 93 -3.73 -8.35 8.88
CA GLY A 93 -3.81 -7.99 7.47
C GLY A 93 -5.25 -7.62 7.11
N LYS A 94 -5.43 -6.43 6.52
CA LYS A 94 -6.70 -6.08 5.88
C LYS A 94 -6.92 -7.00 4.68
N ALA A 95 -8.08 -7.62 4.60
CA ALA A 95 -8.36 -8.65 3.60
C ALA A 95 -9.80 -8.57 3.08
N VAL A 96 -9.97 -8.92 1.80
CA VAL A 96 -11.27 -9.19 1.20
C VAL A 96 -11.49 -10.69 1.28
N VAL A 97 -12.57 -11.13 1.93
CA VAL A 97 -12.83 -12.53 2.24
C VAL A 97 -14.25 -12.96 1.85
N SER A 98 -14.38 -14.22 1.51
CA SER A 98 -15.66 -14.91 1.39
C SER A 98 -15.72 -15.97 2.50
N PRO A 99 -16.56 -15.79 3.54
CA PRO A 99 -16.65 -16.74 4.65
C PRO A 99 -17.07 -18.13 4.16
N VAL A 100 -16.52 -19.17 4.78
CA VAL A 100 -16.88 -20.58 4.52
C VAL A 100 -17.44 -21.16 5.81
N ASN A 101 -18.68 -21.66 5.78
CA ASN A 101 -19.36 -22.19 6.97
C ASN A 101 -19.37 -21.19 8.16
N ASN A 102 -19.63 -19.91 7.90
CA ASN A 102 -19.54 -18.80 8.86
C ASN A 102 -18.15 -18.58 9.48
N LEU A 103 -17.10 -19.22 8.95
CA LEU A 103 -15.72 -18.98 9.36
C LEU A 103 -15.04 -17.97 8.43
N ILE A 104 -14.45 -16.97 9.07
CA ILE A 104 -13.65 -15.92 8.46
C ILE A 104 -12.16 -16.26 8.67
N PRO A 105 -11.38 -16.40 7.58
CA PRO A 105 -9.93 -16.50 7.70
C PRO A 105 -9.35 -15.10 7.98
N VAL A 106 -8.69 -14.95 9.12
CA VAL A 106 -8.00 -13.70 9.49
C VAL A 106 -6.50 -13.92 9.42
N ARG A 107 -5.80 -13.13 8.61
CA ARG A 107 -4.34 -13.21 8.42
C ARG A 107 -3.62 -12.36 9.45
N LEU A 108 -2.81 -13.01 10.28
CA LEU A 108 -2.03 -12.39 11.35
C LEU A 108 -0.54 -12.49 11.02
N LEU A 109 0.19 -11.41 11.29
CA LEU A 109 1.64 -11.35 11.28
C LEU A 109 2.14 -11.09 12.70
N ASN A 110 3.04 -11.93 13.18
CA ASN A 110 3.83 -11.70 14.38
C ASN A 110 5.23 -11.21 13.98
N PRO A 111 5.46 -9.89 13.96
CA PRO A 111 6.78 -9.32 13.67
C PRO A 111 7.74 -9.36 14.87
N THR A 112 7.30 -9.87 16.02
CA THR A 112 8.13 -9.90 17.23
C THR A 112 8.99 -11.15 17.30
N ASN A 113 10.01 -11.11 18.16
CA ASN A 113 10.85 -12.26 18.48
C ASN A 113 10.23 -13.20 19.55
N VAL A 114 8.97 -13.01 19.95
CA VAL A 114 8.28 -13.80 20.98
C VAL A 114 7.03 -14.46 20.41
N THR A 115 6.76 -15.71 20.81
CA THR A 115 5.51 -16.39 20.43
C THR A 115 4.32 -15.68 21.06
N THR A 116 3.36 -15.25 20.24
CA THR A 116 2.13 -14.62 20.72
C THR A 116 0.97 -15.61 20.70
N LYS A 117 0.17 -15.61 21.77
CA LYS A 117 -0.98 -16.51 21.91
C LYS A 117 -2.29 -15.76 21.68
N ILE A 118 -3.10 -16.27 20.76
CA ILE A 118 -4.45 -15.80 20.48
C ILE A 118 -5.43 -16.78 21.14
N HIS A 119 -6.34 -16.28 21.98
CA HIS A 119 -7.28 -17.10 22.72
C HIS A 119 -8.62 -17.19 22.00
N LYS A 120 -9.35 -18.29 22.25
CA LYS A 120 -10.75 -18.38 21.84
C LYS A 120 -11.54 -17.28 22.56
N GLY A 121 -12.40 -16.57 21.83
CA GLY A 121 -13.15 -15.43 22.34
C GLY A 121 -12.46 -14.08 22.18
N ASP A 122 -11.18 -14.05 21.78
CA ASP A 122 -10.52 -12.78 21.45
C ASP A 122 -11.24 -12.13 20.25
N ILE A 123 -11.66 -10.86 20.41
CA ILE A 123 -12.14 -10.02 19.31
C ILE A 123 -10.91 -9.42 18.64
N ILE A 124 -10.52 -9.94 17.48
CA ILE A 124 -9.26 -9.56 16.82
C ILE A 124 -9.48 -8.56 15.68
N ALA A 125 -10.62 -8.63 15.03
CA ALA A 125 -10.90 -7.84 13.84
C ALA A 125 -12.35 -7.37 13.84
N GLN A 126 -12.66 -6.50 12.90
CA GLN A 126 -14.02 -6.16 12.53
C GLN A 126 -14.21 -6.48 11.06
N CYS A 127 -15.44 -6.75 10.64
CA CYS A 127 -15.76 -6.96 9.24
C CYS A 127 -17.00 -6.16 8.82
N GLN A 128 -16.95 -5.71 7.57
CA GLN A 128 -18.03 -4.97 6.92
C GLN A 128 -18.34 -5.66 5.59
N LYS A 129 -19.62 -5.67 5.22
CA LYS A 129 -20.03 -6.25 3.94
C LYS A 129 -19.45 -5.40 2.81
N ALA A 130 -18.79 -6.03 1.85
CA ALA A 130 -18.38 -5.35 0.64
C ALA A 130 -19.62 -5.01 -0.20
N GLU A 131 -19.83 -3.72 -0.45
CA GLU A 131 -20.94 -3.27 -1.30
C GLU A 131 -20.65 -3.48 -2.79
N TYR A 132 -19.38 -3.27 -3.18
CA TYR A 132 -18.92 -3.47 -4.54
C TYR A 132 -17.50 -4.02 -4.54
N VAL A 133 -17.20 -4.91 -5.50
CA VAL A 133 -15.87 -5.43 -5.75
C VAL A 133 -15.49 -5.04 -7.17
N VAL A 134 -14.52 -4.15 -7.31
CA VAL A 134 -13.95 -3.80 -8.62
C VAL A 134 -12.78 -4.74 -8.88
N ASP A 135 -12.88 -5.59 -9.89
CA ASP A 135 -11.72 -6.34 -10.37
C ASP A 135 -10.85 -5.41 -11.22
N HIS A 136 -9.84 -4.82 -10.59
CA HIS A 136 -8.90 -3.95 -11.29
C HIS A 136 -7.80 -4.79 -11.92
N GLN A 137 -8.05 -5.27 -13.14
CA GLN A 137 -7.04 -5.91 -13.98
C GLN A 137 -6.15 -4.83 -14.59
N ALA A 138 -5.29 -4.22 -13.78
CA ALA A 138 -4.15 -3.51 -14.34
C ALA A 138 -3.21 -4.55 -14.94
N GLU A 139 -3.05 -4.53 -16.26
CA GLU A 139 -1.92 -5.19 -16.90
C GLU A 139 -0.65 -4.54 -16.35
N THR A 140 -0.04 -5.14 -15.34
CA THR A 140 1.30 -4.75 -14.95
C THR A 140 2.20 -5.12 -16.12
N PRO A 141 2.90 -4.16 -16.74
CA PRO A 141 3.86 -4.49 -17.77
C PRO A 141 4.89 -5.42 -17.13
N LYS A 142 4.81 -6.71 -17.44
CA LYS A 142 5.81 -7.72 -17.07
C LYS A 142 7.07 -7.46 -17.88
N THR A 143 7.71 -6.32 -17.65
CA THR A 143 9.09 -6.13 -18.04
C THR A 143 9.84 -7.18 -17.24
N ARG A 144 10.51 -8.12 -17.92
CA ARG A 144 11.55 -8.92 -17.28
C ARG A 144 12.76 -8.00 -17.25
N PRO A 145 13.06 -7.34 -16.12
CA PRO A 145 14.28 -6.56 -16.06
C PRO A 145 15.45 -7.54 -16.21
N THR A 146 16.37 -7.25 -17.11
CA THR A 146 17.67 -7.92 -17.11
C THR A 146 18.35 -7.51 -15.81
N VAL A 147 18.42 -8.46 -14.87
CA VAL A 147 18.99 -8.26 -13.54
C VAL A 147 20.47 -7.92 -13.72
N SER A 148 20.91 -6.78 -13.19
CA SER A 148 22.32 -6.39 -13.23
C SER A 148 23.15 -7.34 -12.34
N PRO A 149 24.48 -7.46 -12.56
CA PRO A 149 25.34 -8.23 -11.66
C PRO A 149 25.27 -7.76 -10.19
N GLU A 150 25.06 -6.47 -9.97
CA GLU A 150 24.89 -5.88 -8.63
C GLU A 150 23.59 -6.35 -7.96
N ALA A 151 22.52 -6.45 -8.74
CA ALA A 151 21.24 -6.96 -8.28
C ALA A 151 21.33 -8.43 -7.85
N GLU A 152 22.12 -9.25 -8.55
CA GLU A 152 22.33 -10.64 -8.14
C GLU A 152 23.03 -10.75 -6.78
N ILE A 153 24.01 -9.87 -6.49
CA ILE A 153 24.70 -9.82 -5.20
C ILE A 153 23.71 -9.48 -4.08
N LEU A 154 22.83 -8.49 -4.29
CA LEU A 154 21.81 -8.10 -3.32
C LEU A 154 20.82 -9.25 -3.05
N ILE A 155 20.35 -9.93 -4.11
CA ILE A 155 19.42 -11.07 -3.99
C ILE A 155 20.06 -12.21 -3.18
N ILE A 156 21.34 -12.51 -3.42
CA ILE A 156 22.07 -13.54 -2.65
C ILE A 156 22.15 -13.12 -1.17
N GLY A 157 22.47 -11.86 -0.90
CA GLY A 157 22.49 -11.32 0.46
C GLY A 157 21.14 -11.45 1.18
N TRP A 158 20.06 -11.01 0.54
CA TRP A 158 18.70 -11.02 1.10
C TRP A 158 18.14 -12.42 1.32
N THR A 159 18.59 -13.41 0.53
CA THR A 159 18.09 -14.79 0.59
C THR A 159 19.02 -15.75 1.32
N SER A 160 20.09 -15.26 1.94
CA SER A 160 21.14 -16.06 2.59
C SER A 160 20.62 -17.02 3.66
N ASN A 161 19.62 -16.62 4.45
CA ASN A 161 19.07 -17.38 5.57
C ASN A 161 17.83 -18.23 5.22
N LEU A 162 17.48 -18.34 3.93
CA LEU A 162 16.33 -19.10 3.48
C LEU A 162 16.71 -20.55 3.12
N ASP A 163 15.76 -21.47 3.17
CA ASP A 163 15.96 -22.81 2.62
C ASP A 163 16.01 -22.79 1.08
N GLU A 164 16.44 -23.87 0.43
CA GLU A 164 16.62 -23.90 -1.03
C GLU A 164 15.32 -23.67 -1.82
N GLN A 165 14.19 -24.13 -1.30
CA GLN A 165 12.91 -23.95 -1.95
C GLN A 165 12.46 -22.49 -1.82
N GLN A 166 12.58 -21.92 -0.62
CA GLN A 166 12.32 -20.50 -0.33
C GLN A 166 13.25 -19.58 -1.14
N LYS A 167 14.55 -19.88 -1.23
CA LYS A 167 15.51 -19.14 -2.05
C LYS A 167 15.05 -19.08 -3.51
N LYS A 168 14.61 -20.21 -4.07
CA LYS A 168 14.12 -20.26 -5.45
C LYS A 168 12.89 -19.38 -5.64
N TYR A 169 11.92 -19.44 -4.73
CA TYR A 169 10.73 -18.60 -4.77
C TYR A 169 11.06 -17.11 -4.59
N ALA A 170 11.88 -16.78 -3.59
CA ALA A 170 12.29 -15.42 -3.30
C ALA A 170 13.10 -14.81 -4.46
N LYS A 171 14.07 -15.56 -5.02
CA LYS A 171 14.83 -15.13 -6.19
C LYS A 171 13.90 -14.83 -7.37
N LYS A 172 12.98 -15.75 -7.68
CA LYS A 172 12.00 -15.53 -8.76
C LYS A 172 11.19 -14.26 -8.52
N PHE A 173 10.64 -14.09 -7.33
CA PHE A 173 9.85 -12.91 -6.96
C PHE A 173 10.64 -11.61 -7.08
N LEU A 174 11.88 -11.58 -6.56
CA LEU A 174 12.75 -10.39 -6.60
C LEU A 174 13.12 -10.02 -8.03
N VAL A 175 13.42 -11.00 -8.88
CA VAL A 175 13.73 -10.78 -10.30
C VAL A 175 12.50 -10.27 -11.07
N GLU A 176 11.34 -10.89 -10.86
CA GLU A 176 10.09 -10.49 -11.52
C GLU A 176 9.66 -9.07 -11.15
N ASN A 177 10.01 -8.61 -9.95
CA ASN A 177 9.65 -7.31 -9.42
C ASN A 177 10.86 -6.39 -9.27
N TRP A 178 11.98 -6.65 -9.95
CA TRP A 178 13.21 -5.89 -9.68
C TRP A 178 13.05 -4.39 -9.91
N SER A 179 12.23 -3.99 -10.89
CA SER A 179 11.99 -2.60 -11.26
C SER A 179 11.35 -1.73 -10.17
N ILE A 180 10.74 -2.32 -9.13
CA ILE A 180 10.18 -1.57 -7.99
C ILE A 180 11.16 -1.40 -6.83
N PHE A 181 12.29 -2.13 -6.84
CA PHE A 181 13.31 -1.99 -5.81
C PHE A 181 14.32 -0.92 -6.19
N ALA A 182 14.75 -0.14 -5.20
CA ALA A 182 15.92 0.72 -5.37
C ALA A 182 17.17 -0.18 -5.35
N ASP A 183 17.83 -0.34 -6.48
CA ASP A 183 19.05 -1.14 -6.64
C ASP A 183 20.34 -0.38 -6.26
N GLY A 184 20.19 0.78 -5.62
CA GLY A 184 21.31 1.62 -5.16
C GLY A 184 22.00 2.41 -6.27
N THR A 185 21.76 2.07 -7.54
CA THR A 185 22.34 2.73 -8.72
C THR A 185 21.29 3.46 -9.57
N ASN A 186 20.02 3.05 -9.52
CA ASN A 186 18.95 3.73 -10.21
C ASN A 186 18.46 4.99 -9.49
N LEU A 187 18.32 6.01 -10.33
CA LEU A 187 17.70 7.30 -10.11
C LEU A 187 16.43 7.17 -9.26
N ASN A 188 16.31 7.98 -8.22
CA ASN A 188 15.05 8.19 -7.51
C ASN A 188 13.90 8.30 -8.52
N GLY A 189 12.86 7.49 -8.35
CA GLY A 189 11.73 7.47 -9.28
C GLY A 189 11.15 8.88 -9.46
N ARG A 190 11.12 9.38 -10.70
CA ARG A 190 10.54 10.68 -11.04
C ARG A 190 9.19 10.45 -11.72
N THR A 191 8.13 11.04 -11.15
CA THR A 191 6.81 11.09 -11.79
C THR A 191 6.58 12.48 -12.37
N ASN A 192 5.88 12.53 -13.50
CA ASN A 192 5.36 13.76 -14.10
C ASN A 192 3.86 13.96 -13.83
N ALA A 193 3.23 13.08 -13.04
CA ALA A 193 1.79 13.09 -12.79
C ALA A 193 1.32 14.36 -12.05
N VAL A 194 2.13 14.87 -11.13
CA VAL A 194 1.82 16.08 -10.34
C VAL A 194 3.06 16.96 -10.25
N LYS A 195 2.87 18.27 -10.38
CA LYS A 195 3.87 19.29 -10.04
C LYS A 195 3.36 20.09 -8.86
N HIS A 196 4.15 20.16 -7.79
CA HIS A 196 3.81 20.95 -6.61
C HIS A 196 4.15 22.43 -6.83
N ILE A 197 3.25 23.32 -6.40
CA ILE A 197 3.47 24.77 -6.38
C ILE A 197 3.54 25.21 -4.92
N ILE A 198 4.59 25.94 -4.56
CA ILE A 198 4.72 26.56 -3.24
C ILE A 198 4.18 27.99 -3.34
N ASN A 199 3.07 28.27 -2.66
CA ASN A 199 2.50 29.62 -2.60
C ASN A 199 3.18 30.44 -1.49
N THR A 200 3.91 31.48 -1.86
CA THR A 200 4.64 32.34 -0.93
C THR A 200 3.83 33.53 -0.41
N VAL A 201 2.54 33.65 -0.77
CA VAL A 201 1.61 34.71 -0.31
C VAL A 201 2.22 36.12 -0.43
N GLY A 202 2.93 36.37 -1.54
CA GLY A 202 3.51 37.68 -1.85
C GLY A 202 4.78 38.06 -1.07
N ALA A 203 5.41 37.13 -0.34
CA ALA A 203 6.70 37.38 0.28
C ALA A 203 7.82 37.55 -0.78
N ASP A 204 8.66 38.57 -0.58
CA ASP A 204 9.82 38.83 -1.43
C ASP A 204 10.91 37.75 -1.30
N PRO A 205 11.68 37.44 -2.37
CA PRO A 205 12.82 36.54 -2.29
C PRO A 205 13.88 37.00 -1.27
N ILE A 206 14.41 36.06 -0.49
CA ILE A 206 15.45 36.33 0.50
C ILE A 206 16.79 35.78 0.00
N ARG A 207 17.73 36.68 -0.32
CA ARG A 207 19.09 36.30 -0.73
C ARG A 207 20.03 36.15 0.46
N GLN A 208 20.36 34.92 0.81
CA GLN A 208 21.37 34.62 1.84
C GLN A 208 22.69 34.17 1.19
N ARG A 209 23.82 34.67 1.70
CA ARG A 209 25.15 34.24 1.24
C ARG A 209 25.38 32.78 1.67
N PRO A 210 25.88 31.89 0.78
CA PRO A 210 26.24 30.53 1.15
C PRO A 210 27.27 30.50 2.27
N ARG A 211 27.07 29.63 3.26
CA ARG A 211 28.07 29.44 4.34
C ARG A 211 29.29 28.69 3.84
N ARG A 212 30.47 29.03 4.36
CA ARG A 212 31.74 28.40 3.98
C ARG A 212 31.73 26.91 4.35
N ILE A 213 32.01 26.04 3.38
CA ILE A 213 32.18 24.61 3.60
C ILE A 213 33.59 24.35 4.18
N PRO A 214 33.71 23.64 5.32
CA PRO A 214 35.00 23.24 5.89
C PRO A 214 35.86 22.46 4.90
N LEU A 215 37.18 22.67 4.93
CA LEU A 215 38.12 22.07 3.96
C LEU A 215 37.97 20.55 3.84
N ALA A 216 37.87 19.86 4.98
CA ALA A 216 37.72 18.40 5.04
C ALA A 216 36.46 17.87 4.33
N LYS A 217 35.42 18.69 4.13
CA LYS A 217 34.16 18.29 3.51
C LYS A 217 34.02 18.73 2.05
N ARG A 218 34.89 19.60 1.55
CA ARG A 218 34.75 20.20 0.20
C ARG A 218 34.68 19.17 -0.91
N ARG A 219 35.56 18.16 -0.88
CA ARG A 219 35.59 17.09 -1.89
C ARG A 219 34.27 16.32 -1.93
N LYS A 220 33.83 15.82 -0.77
CA LYS A 220 32.57 15.07 -0.65
C LYS A 220 31.34 15.89 -1.06
N VAL A 221 31.30 17.19 -0.75
CA VAL A 221 30.20 18.06 -1.19
C VAL A 221 30.21 18.26 -2.70
N ALA A 222 31.40 18.41 -3.32
CA ALA A 222 31.51 18.52 -4.77
C ALA A 222 31.04 17.23 -5.47
N ASP A 223 31.43 16.06 -4.95
CA ASP A 223 30.98 14.77 -5.46
C ASP A 223 29.45 14.64 -5.38
N LEU A 224 28.85 14.98 -4.23
CA LEU A 224 27.39 14.94 -4.05
C LEU A 224 26.63 15.90 -4.99
N ILE A 225 27.16 17.12 -5.21
CA ILE A 225 26.54 18.07 -6.15
C ILE A 225 26.56 17.50 -7.57
N LYS A 226 27.67 16.87 -7.97
CA LYS A 226 27.80 16.22 -9.28
C LYS A 226 26.81 15.07 -9.41
N ASP A 227 26.72 14.20 -8.41
CA ASP A 227 25.77 13.08 -8.40
C ASP A 227 24.32 13.59 -8.53
N MET A 228 23.93 14.62 -7.78
CA MET A 228 22.58 15.19 -7.85
C MET A 228 22.27 15.84 -9.21
N GLN A 229 23.27 16.41 -9.90
CA GLN A 229 23.13 16.95 -11.26
C GLN A 229 22.96 15.83 -12.29
N GLU A 230 23.79 14.79 -12.24
CA GLU A 230 23.67 13.60 -13.11
C GLU A 230 22.31 12.93 -12.92
N GLN A 231 21.81 12.91 -11.68
CA GLN A 231 20.49 12.40 -11.33
C GLN A 231 19.33 13.33 -11.69
N LYS A 232 19.60 14.54 -12.20
CA LYS A 232 18.60 15.57 -12.54
C LYS A 232 17.68 15.94 -11.38
N VAL A 233 18.19 15.84 -10.15
CA VAL A 233 17.52 16.30 -8.92
C VAL A 233 17.71 17.81 -8.77
N ILE A 234 18.86 18.34 -9.20
CA ILE A 234 19.16 19.77 -9.23
C ILE A 234 19.60 20.21 -10.62
N GLU A 235 19.42 21.49 -10.91
CA GLU A 235 19.91 22.14 -12.12
C GLU A 235 20.48 23.52 -11.79
N PRO A 236 21.42 24.04 -12.61
CA PRO A 236 21.86 25.42 -12.49
C PRO A 236 20.68 26.38 -12.67
N SER A 237 20.57 27.37 -11.79
CA SER A 237 19.55 28.40 -11.87
C SER A 237 20.11 29.76 -11.48
N ASN A 238 19.43 30.82 -11.91
CA ASN A 238 19.74 32.19 -11.51
C ASN A 238 18.55 32.77 -10.77
N SER A 239 18.51 32.55 -9.45
CA SER A 239 17.45 33.03 -8.56
C SER A 239 17.77 34.43 -8.01
N PRO A 240 16.78 35.33 -7.88
CA PRO A 240 16.93 36.64 -7.24
C PRO A 240 17.41 36.54 -5.78
#